data_AF-A0A7C1GMF5-F1
#
_entry.id   AF-A0A7C1GMF5-F1
#
_cell.length_a   1.000
_cell.length_b   1.000
_cell.length_c   1.000
_cell.angle_alpha   90.00
_cell.angle_beta   90.00
_cell.angle_gamma   90.00
#
_symmetry.space_group_name_H-M   'P 1'
#
loop_
_entity.id
_entity.type
_entity.pdbx_description
1 polymer ?
#
loop_
_entity_poly.entity_id
_entity_poly.type
_entity_poly.pdbx_seq_one_letter_code
_entity_poly.pdbx_strand_id
1 'polypeptide(L)' 'MNLLEVEELREAEYYRKTAETEIKVKVKLDGAGLADIHTGISFMDHMLRSLATHSL' A
#
# COMPACT_ATOMS: atom_id res chain seq x y z
N MET A 1 20.37 29.23 -3.40
CA MET A 1 20.10 29.13 -1.96
C MET A 1 18.66 29.60 -1.77
N ASN A 2 17.65 28.78 -1.53
CA ASN A 2 17.61 27.43 -0.98
C ASN A 2 16.78 26.51 -1.87
N LEU A 3 17.17 25.23 -1.91
CA LEU A 3 16.35 24.15 -2.46
C LEU A 3 15.01 24.15 -1.73
N LEU A 4 13.91 24.22 -2.48
CA LEU A 4 12.67 23.66 -1.99
C LEU A 4 12.95 22.17 -1.83
N GLU A 5 13.07 21.73 -0.58
CA GLU A 5 13.02 20.31 -0.23
C GLU A 5 11.75 19.76 -0.88
N VAL A 6 11.92 18.97 -1.93
CA VAL A 6 10.87 18.06 -2.35
C VAL A 6 10.79 17.09 -1.19
N GLU A 7 9.82 17.28 -0.28
CA GLU A 7 9.43 16.22 0.64
C GLU A 7 9.07 15.03 -0.26
N GLU A 8 9.99 14.06 -0.36
CA GLU A 8 9.72 12.85 -1.13
C GLU A 8 8.54 12.16 -0.49
N LEU A 9 7.42 12.11 -1.24
CA LEU A 9 6.26 11.34 -0.86
C LEU A 9 6.70 9.89 -0.62
N ARG A 10 6.51 9.41 0.61
CA ARG A 10 6.86 8.04 1.00
C ARG A 10 5.82 7.07 0.45
N GLU A 11 5.89 6.84 -0.85
CA GLU A 11 5.04 5.90 -1.58
C GLU A 11 5.86 4.93 -2.43
N ALA A 12 5.35 3.72 -2.60
CA ALA A 12 5.95 2.70 -3.44
C ALA A 12 4.88 1.84 -4.11
N GLU A 13 5.14 1.44 -5.35
CA GLU A 13 4.34 0.48 -6.09
C GLU A 13 5.21 -0.73 -6.45
N TYR A 14 4.65 -1.92 -6.33
CA TYR A 14 5.33 -3.17 -6.63
C TYR A 14 4.41 -4.14 -7.36
N TYR A 15 4.94 -4.73 -8.43
CA TYR A 15 4.29 -5.77 -9.21
C TYR A 15 5.13 -7.04 -9.19
N ARG A 16 4.48 -8.17 -8.90
CA ARG A 16 5.10 -9.49 -8.93
C ARG A 16 4.18 -10.49 -9.59
N LYS A 17 4.74 -11.27 -10.50
CA LYS A 17 4.07 -12.40 -11.13
C LYS A 17 4.93 -13.64 -11.03
N THR A 18 4.33 -14.74 -10.60
CA THR A 18 4.91 -16.09 -10.65
C THR A 18 3.91 -17.05 -11.31
N ALA A 19 4.22 -18.34 -11.33
CA ALA A 19 3.30 -19.36 -11.84
C ALA A 19 2.05 -19.52 -10.97
N GLU A 20 2.17 -19.22 -9.67
CA GLU A 20 1.11 -19.43 -8.67
C GLU A 20 0.22 -18.20 -8.47
N THR A 21 0.80 -16.99 -8.56
CA THR A 21 0.11 -15.75 -8.17
C THR A 21 0.53 -14.55 -9.02
N GLU A 22 -0.38 -13.59 -9.13
CA GLU A 22 -0.13 -12.27 -9.69
C GLU A 22 -0.57 -11.22 -8.67
N ILE A 23 0.34 -10.33 -8.29
CA ILE A 23 0.16 -9.40 -7.17
C ILE A 23 0.58 -7.99 -7.62
N LYS A 24 -0.29 -7.01 -7.34
CA LYS A 24 -0.05 -5.56 -7.49
C LYS A 24 -0.30 -4.91 -6.14
N VAL A 25 0.66 -4.12 -5.66
CA VAL A 25 0.54 -3.40 -4.39
C VAL A 25 1.02 -1.97 -4.58
N LYS A 26 0.25 -1.01 -4.05
CA LYS A 26 0.69 0.37 -3.86
C LYS A 26 0.51 0.73 -2.38
N VAL A 27 1.55 1.29 -1.77
CA VAL A 27 1.54 1.74 -0.37
C VAL A 27 1.93 3.21 -0.32
N LYS A 28 1.21 3.98 0.49
CA LYS A 28 1.54 5.37 0.84
C LYS A 28 1.63 5.48 2.35
N LEU A 29 2.83 5.77 2.88
CA LEU A 29 3.07 5.87 4.32
C LEU A 29 2.49 7.17 4.90
N ASP A 30 2.41 8.24 4.11
CA ASP A 30 1.75 9.51 4.47
C ASP A 30 0.30 9.54 3.98
N GLY A 31 -0.45 8.48 4.31
CA GLY A 31 -1.82 8.23 3.86
C GLY A 31 -2.90 8.68 4.85
N ALA A 32 -4.15 8.22 4.62
CA ALA A 32 -5.32 8.57 5.42
C ALA A 32 -6.07 7.34 6.01
N GLY A 33 -5.41 6.19 6.09
CA GLY A 33 -6.02 4.95 6.62
C GLY A 33 -6.92 4.22 5.65
N LEU A 34 -6.92 4.63 4.38
CA LEU A 34 -7.77 4.06 3.33
C LEU A 34 -7.09 2.87 2.68
N ALA A 35 -7.87 1.81 2.41
CA ALA A 35 -7.38 0.58 1.82
C ALA A 35 -8.38 -0.02 0.83
N ASP A 36 -7.92 -0.20 -0.41
CA ASP A 36 -8.61 -0.95 -1.45
C ASP A 36 -7.85 -2.26 -1.68
N ILE A 37 -8.46 -3.38 -1.29
CA ILE A 37 -7.77 -4.68 -1.16
C ILE A 37 -8.67 -5.78 -1.68
N HIS A 38 -8.13 -6.56 -2.62
CA HIS A 38 -8.80 -7.67 -3.28
C HIS A 38 -7.81 -8.82 -3.50
N THR A 39 -7.65 -9.68 -2.50
CA THR A 39 -6.74 -10.84 -2.61
C THR A 39 -7.45 -12.12 -3.02
N GLY A 40 -8.79 -12.10 -3.11
CA GLY A 40 -9.62 -13.29 -3.30
C GLY A 40 -9.82 -14.14 -2.03
N ILE A 41 -9.32 -13.67 -0.88
CA ILE A 41 -9.44 -14.34 0.43
C ILE A 41 -10.00 -13.31 1.42
N SER A 42 -11.30 -13.39 1.69
CA SER A 42 -12.02 -12.34 2.44
C SER A 42 -11.44 -12.05 3.83
N PHE A 43 -10.92 -13.07 4.52
CA PHE A 43 -10.28 -12.86 5.82
C PHE A 43 -8.96 -12.08 5.70
N MET A 44 -8.17 -12.34 4.66
CA MET A 44 -6.93 -11.61 4.41
C MET A 44 -7.23 -10.16 4.02
N ASP A 45 -8.25 -9.92 3.19
CA ASP A 45 -8.72 -8.58 2.86
C ASP A 45 -9.11 -7.79 4.12
N HIS A 46 -9.81 -8.46 5.06
CA HIS A 46 -10.16 -7.85 6.35
C HIS A 46 -8.92 -7.49 7.18
N MET A 47 -7.96 -8.41 7.30
CA MET A 47 -6.72 -8.17 8.06
C MET A 47 -5.88 -7.03 7.49
N LEU A 48 -5.71 -6.99 6.16
CA LEU A 48 -4.95 -5.94 5.48
C LEU A 48 -5.67 -4.58 5.57
N ARG A 49 -7.01 -4.56 5.57
CA ARG A 49 -7.78 -3.33 5.81
C ARG A 49 -7.57 -2.83 7.23
N SER A 50 -7.60 -3.71 8.24
CA SER A 50 -7.31 -3.35 9.62
C SER A 50 -5.89 -2.80 9.78
N LEU A 51 -4.90 -3.41 9.11
CA LEU A 51 -3.52 -2.90 9.10
C LEU A 51 -3.47 -1.45 8.60
N ALA A 52 -4.09 -1.15 7.45
CA ALA A 52 -4.11 0.19 6.90
C ALA A 52 -4.80 1.22 7.80
N THR A 53 -5.94 0.86 8.42
CA THR A 53 -6.71 1.74 9.31
C THR A 53 -5.94 2.11 10.58
N HIS A 54 -5.12 1.19 11.11
CA HIS A 54 -4.50 1.35 12.43
C HIS A 54 -3.00 1.69 12.41
N SER A 55 -2.38 1.79 11.23
CA SER A 55 -0.94 2.10 11.08
C SER A 55 -0.65 3.59 10.85
N LEU A 56 -1.66 4.46 10.95
CA LEU A 56 -1.60 5.90 10.68
C LEU A 56 -2.13 6.71 11.86
#